data_AF-A0A377Z710-F1
#
_entry.id   AF-A0A377Z710-F1
#
_cell.length_a   1.000
_cell.length_b   1.000
_cell.length_c   1.000
_cell.angle_alpha   90.00
_cell.angle_beta   90.00
_cell.angle_gamma   90.00
#
_symmetry.space_group_name_H-M   'P 1'
#
loop_
_entity.id
_entity.type
_entity.pdbx_description
1 polymer ?
#
loop_
_entity_poly.entity_id
_entity_poly.type
_entity_poly.pdbx_seq_one_letter_code
_entity_poly.pdbx_strand_id
1 'polypeptide(L)'
;MTLTDASVGKVTVQIGPTLRGTQLRDGYSGASYQDFNDQVLFGEYSENINSQAVKMIQTANVKTGDSVEVYGVFSAWDIPQTLPEITPAKIIHAGGQ
;
A
#
# COMPACT_ATOMS: atom_id res chain seq x y z
N MET A 1 6.36 -7.40 5.23
CA MET A 1 5.51 -8.39 5.92
C MET A 1 5.07 -9.42 4.91
N THR A 2 4.87 -10.67 5.30
CA THR A 2 4.29 -11.69 4.40
C THR A 2 2.95 -12.12 4.96
N LEU A 3 1.91 -12.03 4.15
CA LEU A 3 0.60 -12.59 4.46
C LEU A 3 0.44 -13.91 3.74
N THR A 4 -0.30 -14.83 4.35
CA THR A 4 -0.69 -16.10 3.74
C THR A 4 -2.20 -16.16 3.75
N ASP A 5 -2.79 -16.30 2.58
CA ASP A 5 -4.23 -16.44 2.38
C ASP A 5 -4.52 -17.71 1.58
N ALA A 6 -5.63 -18.38 1.89
CA ALA A 6 -5.98 -19.65 1.26
C ALA A 6 -6.34 -19.51 -0.23
N SER A 7 -6.85 -18.35 -0.66
CA SER A 7 -7.33 -18.10 -2.02
C SER A 7 -6.24 -17.58 -2.95
N VAL A 8 -5.34 -16.73 -2.45
CA VAL A 8 -4.29 -16.08 -3.26
C VAL A 8 -2.86 -16.54 -2.93
N GLY A 9 -2.68 -17.39 -1.91
CA GLY A 9 -1.38 -17.88 -1.49
C GLY A 9 -0.60 -16.87 -0.66
N LYS A 10 0.72 -16.80 -0.86
CA LYS A 10 1.59 -15.87 -0.14
C LYS A 10 1.68 -14.55 -0.89
N VAL A 11 1.58 -13.44 -0.18
CA VAL A 11 1.82 -12.10 -0.72
C VAL A 11 2.74 -11.32 0.21
N THR A 12 3.54 -10.42 -0.34
CA THR A 12 4.34 -9.50 0.47
C THR A 12 3.61 -8.17 0.60
N VAL A 13 3.71 -7.54 1.76
CA VAL A 13 3.13 -6.22 2.05
C VAL A 13 4.25 -5.30 2.52
N GLN A 14 4.33 -4.11 1.91
CA GLN A 14 5.25 -3.07 2.35
C GLN A 14 4.80 -2.53 3.71
N ILE A 15 5.62 -2.75 4.74
CA ILE A 15 5.39 -2.22 6.10
C ILE A 15 6.61 -1.46 6.64
N GLY A 16 7.54 -1.10 5.75
CA GLY A 16 8.75 -0.39 6.12
C GLY A 16 8.46 1.05 6.55
N PRO A 17 9.45 1.75 7.13
CA PRO A 17 9.33 3.17 7.50
C PRO A 17 9.13 4.10 6.29
N THR A 18 9.27 3.57 5.07
CA THR A 18 9.04 4.26 3.81
C THR A 18 8.34 3.30 2.85
N LEU A 19 7.29 3.78 2.18
CA LEU A 19 6.67 3.09 1.06
C LEU A 19 7.34 3.53 -0.24
N ARG A 20 7.65 2.57 -1.10
CA ARG A 20 8.36 2.82 -2.35
C ARG A 20 7.36 3.07 -3.49
N GLY A 21 7.78 3.89 -4.45
CA GLY A 21 7.04 4.12 -5.68
C GLY A 21 5.78 4.98 -5.49
N THR A 22 4.93 4.95 -6.51
CA THR A 22 3.79 5.86 -6.67
C THR A 22 2.44 5.13 -6.71
N GLN A 23 2.42 3.84 -6.37
CA GLN A 23 1.26 2.98 -6.58
C GLN A 23 -0.01 3.51 -5.90
N LEU A 24 0.07 4.06 -4.68
CA LEU A 24 -1.10 4.60 -3.99
C LEU A 24 -1.71 5.82 -4.71
N ARG A 25 -0.84 6.70 -5.22
CA ARG A 25 -1.27 7.83 -6.05
C ARG A 25 -1.88 7.34 -7.35
N ASP A 26 -1.20 6.42 -8.03
CA ASP A 26 -1.60 5.95 -9.36
C ASP A 26 -2.88 5.08 -9.32
N GLY A 27 -3.12 4.39 -8.21
CA GLY A 27 -4.35 3.64 -7.97
C GLY A 27 -5.52 4.50 -7.46
N TYR A 28 -5.30 5.78 -7.14
CA TYR A 28 -6.35 6.67 -6.65
C TYR A 28 -7.06 7.35 -7.83
N SER A 29 -8.33 7.00 -8.05
CA SER A 29 -9.12 7.53 -9.17
C SER A 29 -9.57 8.99 -9.02
N GLY A 30 -9.42 9.59 -7.84
CA GLY A 30 -9.90 10.94 -7.53
C GLY A 30 -8.92 12.07 -7.87
N ALA A 31 -7.71 11.75 -8.32
CA ALA A 31 -6.72 12.73 -8.75
C ALA A 31 -5.83 12.16 -9.85
N SER A 32 -5.52 12.98 -10.83
CA SER A 32 -4.67 12.66 -11.97
C SER A 32 -3.61 13.75 -12.14
N TYR A 33 -2.61 13.51 -12.99
CA TYR A 33 -1.61 14.54 -13.30
C TYR A 33 -2.23 15.86 -13.82
N GLN A 34 -3.36 15.79 -14.53
CA GLN A 34 -4.02 16.96 -15.11
C GLN A 34 -4.61 17.91 -14.07
N ASP A 35 -4.78 17.43 -12.83
CA ASP A 35 -5.29 18.24 -11.71
C ASP A 35 -4.19 19.10 -11.05
N PHE A 36 -2.95 19.01 -11.55
CA PHE A 36 -1.78 19.71 -10.99
C PHE A 36 -1.13 20.60 -12.05
N ASN A 37 -0.66 21.78 -11.63
CA ASN A 37 -0.03 22.75 -12.52
C ASN A 37 1.43 22.43 -12.87
N ASP A 38 2.05 21.51 -12.11
CA ASP A 38 3.47 21.16 -12.23
C ASP A 38 3.73 19.74 -11.68
N GLN A 39 4.75 19.09 -12.24
CA GLN A 39 5.23 17.77 -11.86
C GLN A 39 5.77 17.71 -10.43
N VAL A 40 6.35 18.78 -9.90
CA VAL A 40 6.83 18.79 -8.50
C VAL A 40 5.66 18.61 -7.54
N LEU A 41 4.57 19.37 -7.73
CA LEU A 41 3.35 19.25 -6.90
C LEU A 41 2.72 17.85 -6.99
N PHE A 42 2.72 17.23 -8.16
CA PHE A 42 2.23 15.86 -8.31
C PHE A 42 3.14 14.82 -7.63
N GLY A 43 4.44 15.09 -7.57
CA GLY A 43 5.41 14.33 -6.80
C GLY A 43 5.17 14.45 -5.29
N GLU A 44 5.04 15.67 -4.78
CA GLU A 44 4.73 15.96 -3.37
C GLU A 44 3.40 15.34 -2.93
N TYR A 45 2.39 15.36 -3.81
CA TYR A 45 1.13 14.66 -3.58
C TYR A 45 1.35 13.16 -3.36
N SER A 46 2.18 12.52 -4.20
CA SER A 46 2.55 11.11 -4.04
C SER A 46 3.24 10.84 -2.70
N GLU A 47 4.22 11.68 -2.33
CA GLU A 47 5.00 11.53 -1.10
C GLU A 47 4.11 11.66 0.14
N ASN A 48 3.18 12.63 0.12
CA ASN A 48 2.26 12.87 1.21
C ASN A 48 1.28 11.69 1.41
N ILE A 49 0.77 11.09 0.33
CA ILE A 49 -0.07 9.88 0.42
C ILE A 49 0.72 8.74 1.06
N ASN A 50 1.94 8.48 0.57
CA ASN A 50 2.79 7.42 1.12
C ASN A 50 3.09 7.67 2.61
N SER A 51 3.34 8.92 3.00
CA SER A 51 3.60 9.30 4.39
C SER A 51 2.40 9.06 5.30
N GLN A 52 1.18 9.31 4.83
CA GLN A 52 -0.04 8.99 5.57
C GLN A 52 -0.22 7.48 5.73
N ALA A 53 0.00 6.71 4.67
CA ALA A 53 -0.06 5.25 4.74
C ALA A 53 0.99 4.68 5.71
N VAL A 54 2.24 5.19 5.71
CA VAL A 54 3.26 4.80 6.71
C VAL A 54 2.78 5.06 8.13
N LYS A 55 2.19 6.22 8.43
CA LYS A 55 1.66 6.54 9.76
C LYS A 55 0.56 5.57 10.18
N MET A 56 -0.33 5.21 9.25
CA MET A 56 -1.39 4.22 9.48
C MET A 56 -0.79 2.84 9.79
N ILE A 57 0.19 2.38 9.03
CA ILE A 57 0.86 1.08 9.24
C ILE A 57 1.55 1.05 10.62
N GLN A 58 2.27 2.11 10.97
CA GLN A 58 2.94 2.24 12.25
C GLN A 58 1.94 2.21 13.41
N THR A 59 0.80 2.87 13.25
CA THR A 59 -0.28 2.90 14.25
C THR A 59 -0.93 1.52 14.41
N ALA A 60 -1.12 0.78 13.31
CA ALA A 60 -1.67 -0.57 13.35
C ALA A 60 -0.79 -1.55 14.14
N ASN A 61 0.52 -1.30 14.25
CA ASN A 61 1.47 -2.06 15.08
C ASN A 61 1.35 -3.58 14.89
N VAL A 62 1.27 -4.01 13.63
CA VAL A 62 1.08 -5.42 13.25
C VAL A 62 2.29 -6.27 13.63
N LYS A 63 2.03 -7.46 14.18
CA LYS A 63 3.02 -8.43 14.64
C LYS A 63 2.83 -9.77 13.94
N THR A 64 3.89 -10.56 13.94
CA THR A 64 3.82 -11.95 13.45
C THR A 64 2.80 -12.74 14.27
N GLY A 65 1.85 -13.38 13.58
CA GLY A 65 0.76 -14.14 14.20
C GLY A 65 -0.56 -13.39 14.23
N ASP A 66 -0.56 -12.07 13.97
CA ASP A 66 -1.81 -11.30 13.85
C ASP A 66 -2.58 -11.72 12.60
N SER A 67 -3.91 -11.73 12.72
CA SER A 67 -4.80 -11.82 11.58
C SER A 67 -5.21 -10.40 11.20
N VAL A 68 -4.91 -10.00 9.96
CA VAL A 68 -5.17 -8.65 9.45
C VAL A 68 -5.81 -8.69 8.07
N GLU A 69 -6.64 -7.71 7.78
CA GLU A 69 -7.10 -7.39 6.45
C GLU A 69 -6.27 -6.24 5.89
N VAL A 70 -5.77 -6.40 4.67
CA VAL A 70 -4.99 -5.37 3.97
C VAL A 70 -5.71 -4.99 2.69
N TYR A 71 -6.04 -3.71 2.59
CA TYR A 71 -6.52 -3.07 1.37
C TYR A 71 -5.32 -2.37 0.77
N GLY A 72 -4.94 -2.71 -0.45
CA GLY A 72 -3.74 -2.18 -1.05
C GLY A 72 -3.76 -2.26 -2.56
N VAL A 73 -2.72 -1.64 -3.12
CA VAL A 73 -2.49 -1.55 -4.55
C VAL A 73 -1.21 -2.30 -4.89
N PHE A 74 -1.20 -2.90 -6.07
CA PHE A 74 0.00 -3.50 -6.65
C PHE A 74 -0.04 -3.28 -8.16
N SER A 75 1.12 -3.27 -8.79
CA SER A 75 1.19 -3.12 -10.24
C SER A 75 0.91 -4.46 -10.89
N ALA A 76 -0.08 -4.53 -11.78
CA ALA A 76 -0.33 -5.73 -12.57
C ALA A 76 0.83 -6.05 -13.54
N TRP A 77 1.69 -5.07 -13.84
CA TRP A 77 2.95 -5.27 -14.55
C TRP A 77 3.98 -6.10 -13.74
N ASP A 78 3.85 -6.12 -12.41
CA ASP A 78 4.61 -7.00 -11.51
C ASP A 78 4.01 -8.42 -11.46
N ILE A 79 2.98 -8.70 -12.25
CA ILE A 79 2.51 -10.06 -12.53
C ILE A 79 3.36 -10.62 -13.68
N PRO A 80 4.55 -11.19 -13.39
CA PRO A 80 4.81 -12.57 -13.79
C PRO A 80 5.69 -13.36 -12.78
N GLN A 81 5.43 -14.65 -12.55
CA GLN A 81 6.26 -15.63 -11.76
C GLN A 81 6.74 -15.26 -10.34
N THR A 82 6.59 -14.03 -9.84
CA THR A 82 6.97 -13.59 -8.48
C THR A 82 5.76 -13.23 -7.63
N LEU A 83 5.86 -13.38 -6.32
CA LEU A 83 4.80 -13.02 -5.38
C LEU A 83 4.51 -11.50 -5.47
N PRO A 84 3.24 -11.07 -5.56
CA PRO A 84 2.91 -9.65 -5.64
C PRO A 84 3.31 -8.94 -4.35
N GLU A 85 3.92 -7.75 -4.51
CA GLU A 85 4.20 -6.84 -3.41
C GLU A 85 3.11 -5.77 -3.32
N ILE A 86 2.35 -5.81 -2.24
CA ILE A 86 1.22 -4.93 -1.96
C ILE A 86 1.72 -3.68 -1.24
N THR A 87 1.38 -2.50 -1.77
CA THR A 87 1.47 -1.24 -1.05
C THR A 87 0.13 -0.97 -0.34
N PRO A 88 0.11 -0.94 1.01
CA PRO A 88 -1.14 -0.87 1.76
C PRO A 88 -1.72 0.55 1.76
N ALA A 89 -3.00 0.66 1.44
CA ALA A 89 -3.82 1.86 1.64
C ALA A 89 -4.54 1.83 3.00
N LYS A 90 -4.84 0.63 3.52
CA LYS A 90 -5.46 0.40 4.83
C LYS A 90 -5.04 -0.96 5.38
N ILE A 91 -4.84 -1.04 6.70
CA ILE A 91 -4.64 -2.28 7.45
C ILE A 91 -5.63 -2.30 8.62
N ILE A 92 -6.33 -3.42 8.81
CA ILE A 92 -7.31 -3.62 9.89
C ILE A 92 -6.96 -4.94 10.60
N HIS A 93 -7.04 -4.99 11.93
CA HIS A 93 -6.96 -6.26 12.66
C HIS A 93 -8.28 -7.02 12.54
N ALA A 94 -8.22 -8.32 12.23
CA ALA A 94 -9.41 -9.14 12.13
C ALA A 94 -10.13 -9.17 13.49
N GLY A 95 -11.33 -8.58 13.54
CA GLY A 95 -12.13 -8.43 14.76
C GLY A 95 -12.08 -7.06 15.44
N GLY A 96 -11.35 -6.08 14.89
CA GLY A 96 -11.34 -4.68 15.36
C GLY A 96 -11.88 -3.71 14.31
N GLN A 97 -12.67 -2.72 14.74
CA GLN A 97 -13.15 -1.60 13.92
C GLN A 97 -12.01 -0.72 13.38
#